data_AF-A0A510K9Q6-F1
#
_entry.id   AF-A0A510K9Q6-F1
#
_cell.length_a   1.000
_cell.length_b   1.000
_cell.length_c   1.000
_cell.angle_alpha   90.00
_cell.angle_beta   90.00
_cell.angle_gamma   90.00
#
_symmetry.space_group_name_H-M   'P 1'
#
loop_
_entity.id
_entity.type
_entity.pdbx_description
1 polymer ?
#
loop_
_entity_poly.entity_id
_entity_poly.type
_entity_poly.pdbx_seq_one_letter_code
_entity_poly.pdbx_strand_id
1 'polypeptide(L)'
;MILKYAYRGFEERGNINSERETGVNVQTSKVYLSELEKVENKIEKLEEEIARIENVVNMVERALDTIRNNKYYDIIEMKYFDDLTFEHISEKLDISVITAKRYKNKMIRQLQLVIFSDDVIKNILN
;
A
#
# COMPACT_ATOMS: atom_id res chain seq x y z
N MET A 1 25.57 -0.85 -12.93
CA MET A 1 26.85 -1.55 -13.24
C MET A 1 27.79 -1.65 -12.03
N ILE A 2 27.70 -0.75 -11.03
CA ILE A 2 28.60 -0.74 -9.85
C ILE A 2 28.24 -1.82 -8.79
N LEU A 3 26.95 -2.13 -8.59
CA LEU A 3 26.51 -3.09 -7.55
C LEU A 3 26.94 -4.56 -7.80
N LYS A 4 27.18 -4.97 -9.05
CA LYS A 4 27.52 -6.37 -9.38
C LYS A 4 28.97 -6.74 -8.99
N TYR A 5 29.85 -5.75 -8.80
CA TYR A 5 31.25 -6.00 -8.45
C TYR A 5 31.48 -6.15 -6.93
N ALA A 6 30.58 -5.62 -6.09
CA ALA A 6 30.72 -5.73 -4.63
C ALA A 6 30.40 -7.15 -4.10
N TYR A 7 29.45 -7.84 -4.73
CA TYR A 7 29.09 -9.22 -4.36
C TYR A 7 30.19 -10.25 -4.69
N ARG A 8 31.06 -9.96 -5.67
CA ARG A 8 32.12 -10.90 -6.10
C ARG A 8 33.32 -10.95 -5.15
N GLY A 9 33.42 -10.03 -4.19
CA GLY A 9 34.54 -9.95 -3.24
C GLY A 9 34.29 -10.64 -1.89
N PHE A 10 33.08 -11.16 -1.65
CA PHE A 10 32.68 -11.72 -0.34
C PHE A 10 32.62 -13.25 -0.31
N GLU A 11 32.62 -13.95 -1.45
CA GLU A 11 32.56 -15.43 -1.48
C GLU A 11 33.91 -16.13 -1.19
N GLU A 12 35.05 -15.42 -1.17
CA GLU A 12 36.37 -16.06 -1.05
C GLU A 12 37.03 -15.98 0.35
N ARG A 13 36.35 -15.48 1.39
CA ARG A 13 36.94 -15.45 2.75
C ARG A 13 36.15 -16.28 3.75
N GLY A 14 36.73 -17.43 4.09
CA GLY A 14 36.65 -17.95 5.45
C GLY A 14 35.89 -19.26 5.63
N ASN A 15 36.16 -20.26 4.80
CA ASN A 15 35.96 -21.64 5.21
C ASN A 15 37.08 -21.99 6.22
N ILE A 16 36.80 -21.88 7.52
CA ILE A 16 37.67 -22.41 8.58
C ILE A 16 36.79 -23.13 9.62
N ASN A 17 36.24 -24.27 9.24
CA ASN A 17 35.74 -25.26 10.19
C ASN A 17 36.84 -26.29 10.42
N SER A 18 37.63 -26.11 11.47
CA SER A 18 38.39 -27.20 12.07
C SER A 18 37.71 -27.55 13.39
N GLU A 19 36.88 -28.59 13.43
CA GLU A 19 36.51 -29.22 14.70
C GLU A 19 36.11 -30.68 14.50
N ARG A 20 36.59 -31.47 15.44
CA ARG A 20 36.71 -32.93 15.43
C ARG A 20 35.33 -33.56 15.69
N GLU A 21 35.13 -34.75 15.14
CA GLU A 21 33.95 -35.59 15.40
C GLU A 21 33.79 -35.89 16.89
N THR A 22 32.82 -35.24 17.54
CA THR A 22 32.15 -35.79 18.74
C THR A 22 30.68 -35.36 18.70
N GLY A 23 29.78 -36.34 18.70
CA GLY A 23 28.35 -36.13 18.55
C GLY A 23 27.76 -35.20 19.62
N VAL A 24 27.15 -34.10 19.17
CA VAL A 24 26.27 -33.25 19.98
C VAL A 24 25.10 -32.82 19.10
N ASN A 25 23.88 -33.04 19.59
CA ASN A 25 22.63 -32.58 18.98
C ASN A 25 22.58 -31.04 19.09
N VAL A 26 22.92 -30.33 18.01
CA VAL A 26 22.98 -28.86 18.02
C VAL A 26 21.61 -28.31 17.64
N GLN A 27 20.88 -27.88 18.67
CA GLN A 27 19.73 -26.99 18.58
C GLN A 27 20.04 -25.83 17.62
N THR A 28 19.14 -25.60 16.65
CA THR A 28 19.27 -24.58 15.60
C THR A 28 19.78 -23.25 16.16
N SER A 29 20.98 -22.84 15.76
CA SER A 29 21.61 -21.61 16.22
C SER A 29 20.82 -20.40 15.72
N LYS A 30 20.46 -19.48 16.63
CA LYS A 30 19.87 -18.19 16.27
C LYS A 30 20.89 -17.40 15.44
N VAL A 31 20.59 -17.14 14.18
CA VAL A 31 21.36 -16.23 13.33
C VAL A 31 21.09 -14.80 13.79
N TYR A 32 22.11 -14.12 14.30
CA TYR A 32 22.01 -12.72 14.72
C TYR A 32 22.32 -11.82 13.52
N LEU A 33 21.34 -11.04 13.10
CA LEU A 33 21.48 -10.02 12.05
C LEU A 33 22.42 -8.91 12.53
N SER A 34 23.28 -8.42 11.65
CA SER A 34 24.12 -7.25 11.94
C SER A 34 23.26 -5.98 12.08
N GLU A 35 23.78 -4.94 12.76
CA GLU A 35 23.05 -3.66 12.85
C GLU A 35 22.82 -3.02 11.46
N LEU A 36 23.75 -3.20 10.53
CA LEU A 36 23.59 -2.74 9.15
C LEU A 36 22.44 -3.49 8.45
N GLU A 37 22.43 -4.81 8.56
CA GLU A 37 21.41 -5.68 7.97
C GLU A 37 20.00 -5.41 8.56
N LYS A 38 19.90 -5.05 9.85
CA LYS A 38 18.64 -4.61 10.46
C LYS A 38 18.12 -3.30 9.85
N VAL A 39 19.02 -2.37 9.54
CA VAL A 39 18.67 -1.09 8.90
C VAL A 39 18.23 -1.32 7.46
N GLU A 40 18.96 -2.12 6.70
CA GLU A 40 18.63 -2.46 5.31
C GLU A 40 17.26 -3.14 5.22
N ASN A 41 17.01 -4.14 6.07
CA ASN A 41 15.70 -4.82 6.17
C ASN A 41 14.56 -3.85 6.53
N LYS A 42 14.84 -2.78 7.29
CA LYS A 42 13.83 -1.78 7.64
C LYS A 42 13.53 -0.84 6.47
N ILE A 43 14.55 -0.46 5.71
CA ILE A 43 14.41 0.35 4.50
C ILE A 43 13.56 -0.41 3.48
N GLU A 44 13.92 -1.68 3.19
CA GLU A 44 13.18 -2.51 2.24
C GLU A 44 11.70 -2.61 2.59
N LYS A 45 11.37 -2.87 3.87
CA LYS A 45 9.97 -2.92 4.33
C LYS A 45 9.21 -1.62 4.14
N LEU A 46 9.87 -0.48 4.37
CA LEU A 46 9.25 0.83 4.17
C LEU A 46 9.04 1.13 2.69
N GLU A 47 10.00 0.76 1.84
CA GLU A 47 9.88 0.91 0.38
C GLU A 47 8.72 0.07 -0.16
N GLU A 48 8.59 -1.17 0.29
CA GLU A 48 7.43 -2.01 -0.05
C GLU A 48 6.11 -1.41 0.44
N GLU A 49 6.08 -0.82 1.63
CA GLU A 49 4.89 -0.18 2.17
C GLU A 49 4.48 1.05 1.35
N ILE A 50 5.45 1.89 0.98
CA ILE A 50 5.24 3.04 0.10
C ILE A 50 4.65 2.56 -1.24
N ALA A 51 5.25 1.54 -1.87
CA ALA A 51 4.77 1.01 -3.13
C ALA A 51 3.33 0.47 -3.04
N ARG A 52 2.98 -0.20 -1.93
CA ARG A 52 1.59 -0.65 -1.68
C ARG A 52 0.62 0.53 -1.54
N ILE A 53 1.00 1.58 -0.81
CA ILE A 53 0.16 2.77 -0.63
C ILE A 53 -0.03 3.51 -1.95
N GLU A 54 1.04 3.69 -2.74
CA GLU A 54 0.97 4.32 -4.06
C GLU A 54 0.02 3.58 -5.00
N ASN A 55 0.04 2.24 -4.99
CA ASN A 55 -0.91 1.44 -5.77
C ASN A 55 -2.37 1.68 -5.34
N VAL A 56 -2.64 1.81 -4.03
CA VAL A 56 -3.97 2.13 -3.53
C VAL A 56 -4.41 3.52 -3.97
N VAL A 57 -3.52 4.52 -3.89
CA VAL A 57 -3.81 5.89 -4.36
C VAL A 57 -4.15 5.89 -5.85
N ASN A 58 -3.31 5.27 -6.69
CA ASN A 58 -3.52 5.17 -8.13
C ASN A 58 -4.87 4.50 -8.48
N MET A 59 -5.26 3.50 -7.71
CA MET A 59 -6.54 2.81 -7.88
C MET A 59 -7.73 3.71 -7.53
N VAL A 60 -7.63 4.47 -6.43
CA VAL A 60 -8.66 5.44 -6.04
C VAL A 60 -8.79 6.56 -7.06
N GLU A 61 -7.67 7.09 -7.57
CA GLU A 61 -7.67 8.13 -8.61
C GLU A 61 -8.39 7.67 -9.88
N ARG A 62 -8.04 6.49 -10.39
CA ARG A 62 -8.73 5.90 -11.56
C ARG A 62 -10.21 5.71 -11.32
N ALA A 63 -10.61 5.30 -10.11
CA ALA A 63 -12.00 5.14 -9.77
C ALA A 63 -12.73 6.50 -9.73
N LEU A 64 -12.13 7.53 -9.13
CA LEU A 64 -12.71 8.88 -9.10
C LEU A 64 -12.92 9.44 -10.51
N ASP A 65 -12.01 9.19 -11.44
CA ASP A 65 -12.16 9.62 -12.84
C ASP A 65 -13.41 9.04 -13.51
N THR A 66 -13.85 7.84 -13.12
CA THR A 66 -15.07 7.23 -13.68
C THR A 66 -16.36 7.98 -13.32
N ILE A 67 -16.36 8.75 -12.23
CA ILE A 67 -17.52 9.52 -11.76
C ILE A 67 -17.35 11.03 -11.90
N ARG A 68 -16.21 11.51 -12.41
CA ARG A 68 -15.85 12.94 -12.49
C ARG A 68 -16.87 13.79 -13.26
N ASN A 69 -17.54 13.21 -14.27
CA ASN A 69 -18.57 13.90 -15.06
C ASN A 69 -19.96 13.90 -14.40
N ASN A 70 -20.11 13.35 -13.20
CA ASN A 70 -21.39 13.34 -12.49
C ASN A 70 -21.72 14.77 -12.01
N LYS A 71 -22.94 15.24 -12.27
CA LYS A 71 -23.44 16.56 -11.83
C LYS A 71 -23.22 16.83 -10.33
N TYR A 72 -23.22 15.78 -9.51
CA TYR A 72 -23.06 15.88 -8.06
C TYR A 72 -21.69 15.43 -7.57
N TYR A 73 -20.68 15.36 -8.44
CA TYR A 73 -19.33 14.90 -8.08
C TYR A 73 -18.73 15.71 -6.92
N ASP A 74 -18.96 17.03 -6.89
CA ASP A 74 -18.48 17.93 -5.84
C ASP A 74 -18.90 17.50 -4.41
N ILE A 75 -19.97 16.70 -4.27
CA ILE A 75 -20.36 16.11 -2.98
C ILE A 75 -19.27 15.16 -2.44
N ILE A 76 -18.59 14.42 -3.30
CA ILE A 76 -17.47 13.56 -2.90
C ILE A 76 -16.31 14.43 -2.42
N GLU A 77 -15.95 15.47 -3.19
CA GLU A 77 -14.84 16.33 -2.83
C GLU A 77 -15.08 17.04 -1.49
N MET A 78 -16.24 17.69 -1.38
CA MET A 78 -16.62 18.38 -0.16
C MET A 78 -16.72 17.46 1.06
N LYS A 79 -17.16 16.20 0.89
CA LYS A 79 -17.33 15.28 2.02
C LYS A 79 -16.01 14.68 2.50
N TYR A 80 -15.08 14.39 1.59
CA TYR A 80 -13.89 13.58 1.91
C TYR A 80 -12.56 14.34 1.82
N PHE A 81 -12.47 15.38 0.98
CA PHE A 81 -11.28 16.24 0.93
C PHE A 81 -11.41 17.46 1.85
N ASP A 82 -12.60 18.08 1.87
CA ASP A 82 -12.85 19.27 2.72
C ASP A 82 -13.48 18.93 4.09
N ASP A 83 -13.87 17.67 4.31
CA ASP A 83 -14.58 17.16 5.49
C ASP A 83 -15.83 17.96 5.92
N LEU A 84 -16.58 18.49 4.95
CA LEU A 84 -17.82 19.22 5.24
C LEU A 84 -18.94 18.29 5.73
N THR A 85 -19.85 18.85 6.51
CA THR A 85 -21.10 18.17 6.91
C THR A 85 -22.12 18.21 5.78
N PHE A 86 -23.11 17.31 5.80
CA PHE A 86 -24.13 17.30 4.75
C PHE A 86 -25.01 18.54 4.76
N GLU A 87 -25.18 19.18 5.91
CA GLU A 87 -25.89 20.44 6.07
C GLU A 87 -25.18 21.54 5.26
N HIS A 88 -23.87 21.72 5.46
CA HIS A 88 -23.08 22.69 4.68
C HIS A 88 -23.03 22.36 3.18
N ILE A 89 -22.89 21.07 2.83
CA ILE A 89 -22.91 20.65 1.42
C ILE A 89 -24.27 20.97 0.77
N SER A 90 -25.36 20.75 1.52
CA SER A 90 -26.72 21.00 1.05
C SER A 90 -26.97 22.48 0.80
N GLU A 91 -26.45 23.35 1.67
CA GLU A 91 -26.49 24.81 1.52
C GLU A 91 -25.68 25.28 0.32
N LYS A 92 -24.43 24.79 0.17
CA LYS A 92 -23.55 25.19 -0.96
C LYS A 92 -24.09 24.79 -2.33
N LEU A 93 -24.78 23.65 -2.42
CA LEU A 93 -25.29 23.11 -3.68
C LEU A 93 -26.76 23.42 -3.94
N ASP A 94 -27.45 24.09 -3.01
CA ASP A 94 -28.89 24.34 -3.06
C ASP A 94 -29.71 23.06 -3.33
N ILE A 95 -29.41 22.00 -2.55
CA ILE A 95 -30.12 20.72 -2.61
C ILE A 95 -30.53 20.27 -1.21
N SER A 96 -31.46 19.32 -1.09
CA SER A 96 -31.77 18.76 0.22
C SER A 96 -30.62 17.89 0.76
N VAL A 97 -30.45 17.87 2.09
CA VAL A 97 -29.53 16.95 2.79
C VAL A 97 -29.75 15.48 2.39
N ILE A 98 -31.01 15.08 2.21
CA ILE A 98 -31.38 13.71 1.79
C ILE A 98 -30.87 13.44 0.38
N THR A 99 -31.00 14.41 -0.53
CA THR A 99 -30.49 14.33 -1.89
C THR A 99 -28.98 14.20 -1.88
N ALA A 100 -28.27 15.00 -1.08
CA ALA A 100 -26.82 14.94 -0.98
C ALA A 100 -26.33 13.56 -0.51
N LYS A 101 -26.94 13.03 0.57
CA LYS A 101 -26.67 11.68 1.09
C LYS A 101 -26.93 10.60 0.03
N ARG A 102 -28.04 10.70 -0.71
CA ARG A 102 -28.42 9.73 -1.75
C ARG A 102 -27.39 9.69 -2.88
N TYR A 103 -27.01 10.84 -3.43
CA TYR A 103 -26.07 10.89 -4.54
C TYR A 103 -24.65 10.49 -4.12
N LYS A 104 -24.21 10.89 -2.92
CA LYS A 104 -22.96 10.35 -2.34
C LYS A 104 -23.02 8.83 -2.20
N ASN A 105 -24.12 8.26 -1.73
CA ASN A 105 -24.26 6.80 -1.63
C ASN A 105 -24.24 6.11 -2.99
N LYS A 106 -24.84 6.72 -4.01
CA LYS A 106 -24.81 6.21 -5.39
C LYS A 106 -23.39 6.19 -5.95
N MET A 107 -22.64 7.28 -5.80
CA MET A 107 -21.27 7.39 -6.31
C MET A 107 -20.31 6.46 -5.55
N ILE A 108 -20.41 6.36 -4.22
CA ILE A 108 -19.60 5.39 -3.45
C ILE A 108 -19.81 3.96 -3.95
N ARG A 109 -21.05 3.56 -4.26
CA ARG A 109 -21.30 2.23 -4.85
C ARG A 109 -20.65 2.04 -6.22
N GLN A 110 -20.62 3.09 -7.05
CA GLN A 110 -19.92 3.03 -8.34
C GLN A 110 -18.42 2.87 -8.15
N LEU A 111 -17.82 3.65 -7.25
CA LEU A 111 -16.40 3.54 -6.90
C LEU A 111 -16.06 2.15 -6.36
N GLN A 112 -16.91 1.58 -5.51
CA GLN A 112 -16.72 0.21 -4.98
C GLN A 112 -16.62 -0.83 -6.09
N LEU A 113 -17.44 -0.74 -7.15
CA LEU A 113 -17.39 -1.70 -8.26
C LEU A 113 -16.09 -1.60 -9.05
N VAL A 114 -15.51 -0.41 -9.15
CA VAL A 114 -14.23 -0.19 -9.86
C VAL A 114 -13.07 -0.66 -9.00
N ILE A 115 -13.05 -0.24 -7.73
CA ILE A 115 -11.97 -0.53 -6.76
C ILE A 115 -11.94 -2.02 -6.39
N PHE A 116 -13.09 -2.67 -6.23
CA PHE A 116 -13.17 -4.09 -5.85
C PHE A 116 -13.54 -4.99 -7.03
N SER A 117 -13.15 -4.59 -8.24
CA SER A 117 -13.27 -5.47 -9.40
C SER A 117 -12.36 -6.71 -9.22
N ASP A 118 -12.78 -7.87 -9.77
CA ASP A 118 -12.11 -9.15 -9.58
C ASP A 118 -10.60 -9.11 -9.91
N ASP A 119 -10.21 -8.28 -10.88
CA ASP A 119 -8.81 -8.13 -11.29
C ASP A 119 -7.98 -7.32 -10.29
N VAL A 120 -8.61 -6.40 -9.58
CA VAL A 120 -7.96 -5.64 -8.51
C VAL A 120 -7.84 -6.48 -7.24
N ILE A 121 -8.87 -7.26 -6.90
CA ILE A 121 -8.81 -8.19 -5.77
C ILE A 121 -7.67 -9.21 -5.97
N LYS A 122 -7.47 -9.72 -7.20
CA LYS A 122 -6.33 -10.60 -7.52
C LYS A 122 -4.98 -9.92 -7.33
N ASN A 123 -4.86 -8.62 -7.59
CA ASN A 123 -3.61 -7.87 -7.42
C ASN A 123 -3.33 -7.48 -5.95
N ILE A 124 -4.33 -7.50 -5.07
CA ILE A 124 -4.18 -7.22 -3.64
C ILE A 124 -3.91 -8.52 -2.85
N LEU A 125 -4.43 -9.66 -3.31
CA LEU A 125 -4.35 -10.95 -2.62
C LEU A 125 -3.15 -11.83 -3.04
N ASN A 126 -2.51 -11.53 -4.17
CA ASN A 126 -1.28 -12.20 -4.63
C ASN A 126 -0.05 -11.38 -4.26
#